data_AF-A0A7S2J397-F1
#
_entry.id   AF-A0A7S2J397-F1
#
_cell.length_a   1.000
_cell.length_b   1.000
_cell.length_c   1.000
_cell.angle_alpha   90.00
_cell.angle_beta   90.00
_cell.angle_gamma   90.00
#
_symmetry.space_group_name_H-M   'P 1'
#
loop_
_entity.id
_entity.type
_entity.pdbx_description
1 polymer ?
#
loop_
_entity_poly.entity_id
_entity_poly.type
_entity_poly.pdbx_seq_one_letter_code
_entity_poly.pdbx_strand_id
1 'polypeptide(L)'
;RNFFIGITLTAPALAFSGLQWGDAEVEQLAPMLPQFECVTSVDLSHNLLGARAVSALVSHLGAMPRLTSVNLLRNRLDAASVTELLRFKEGERNLVSVCGISPQDTQIRFNRLEDDGAPLHAVDAMLLAKELIDMSNVALL
;
A
#
# COMPACT_ATOMS: atom_id res chain seq x y z
N ARG A 1 -0.65 -19.69 -21.48
CA ARG A 1 -0.12 -18.82 -20.40
C ARG A 1 -0.95 -17.55 -20.36
N ASN A 2 -2.23 -17.60 -19.96
CA ASN A 2 -3.19 -16.48 -20.00
C ASN A 2 -4.39 -16.73 -19.05
N PHE A 3 -4.14 -17.11 -17.80
CA PHE A 3 -5.24 -17.48 -16.88
C PHE A 3 -5.98 -16.26 -16.30
N PHE A 4 -5.39 -15.05 -16.36
CA PHE A 4 -5.91 -13.87 -15.66
C PHE A 4 -6.28 -12.67 -16.55
N ILE A 5 -6.24 -12.78 -17.90
CA ILE A 5 -6.48 -11.64 -18.81
C ILE A 5 -7.75 -10.86 -18.45
N GLY A 6 -8.83 -11.55 -18.10
CA GLY A 6 -10.08 -10.90 -17.73
C GLY A 6 -9.92 -10.00 -16.51
N ILE A 7 -9.32 -10.50 -15.43
CA ILE A 7 -9.20 -9.74 -14.17
C ILE A 7 -8.14 -8.65 -14.26
N THR A 8 -7.04 -8.90 -14.98
CA THR A 8 -5.93 -7.95 -15.09
C THR A 8 -6.33 -6.69 -15.84
N LEU A 9 -7.34 -6.79 -16.71
CA LEU A 9 -7.86 -5.68 -17.50
C LEU A 9 -9.09 -4.99 -16.90
N THR A 10 -9.71 -5.54 -15.85
CA THR A 10 -10.97 -4.98 -15.31
C THR A 10 -10.95 -4.69 -13.83
N ALA A 11 -10.07 -5.32 -13.04
CA ALA A 11 -10.06 -5.13 -11.59
C ALA A 11 -9.61 -3.70 -11.24
N PRO A 12 -10.42 -2.90 -10.54
CA PRO A 12 -10.02 -1.58 -10.07
C PRO A 12 -9.20 -1.64 -8.78
N ALA A 13 -9.32 -2.74 -8.02
CA ALA A 13 -8.69 -2.89 -6.72
C ALA A 13 -8.23 -4.34 -6.51
N LEU A 14 -7.12 -4.50 -5.81
CA LEU A 14 -6.64 -5.78 -5.30
C LEU A 14 -6.72 -5.78 -3.77
N ALA A 15 -7.45 -6.73 -3.19
CA ALA A 15 -7.66 -6.83 -1.76
C ALA A 15 -6.95 -8.07 -1.19
N PHE A 16 -5.86 -7.84 -0.48
CA PHE A 16 -5.00 -8.86 0.14
C PHE A 16 -4.82 -8.64 1.64
N SER A 17 -5.74 -7.91 2.27
CA SER A 17 -5.65 -7.59 3.70
C SER A 17 -5.94 -8.79 4.60
N GLY A 18 -5.11 -9.03 5.61
CA GLY A 18 -5.38 -10.07 6.63
C GLY A 18 -5.11 -11.50 6.17
N LEU A 19 -4.28 -11.71 5.16
CA LEU A 19 -4.00 -13.03 4.60
C LEU A 19 -2.85 -13.75 5.29
N GLN A 20 -2.28 -13.14 6.35
CA GLN A 20 -1.09 -13.64 7.06
C GLN A 20 0.13 -13.78 6.14
N TRP A 21 0.20 -12.99 5.07
CA TRP A 21 1.30 -13.02 4.12
C TRP A 21 2.58 -12.47 4.75
N GLY A 22 3.71 -13.09 4.44
CA GLY A 22 5.03 -12.57 4.72
C GLY A 22 5.70 -12.03 3.45
N ASP A 23 7.00 -11.75 3.56
CA ASP A 23 7.79 -11.26 2.44
C ASP A 23 7.75 -12.18 1.22
N ALA A 24 7.73 -13.50 1.43
CA ALA A 24 7.82 -14.49 0.35
C ALA A 24 6.62 -14.46 -0.60
N GLU A 25 5.42 -14.20 -0.07
CA GLU A 25 4.20 -14.07 -0.87
C GLU A 25 4.24 -12.79 -1.70
N VAL A 26 4.73 -11.68 -1.13
CA VAL A 26 4.85 -10.40 -1.83
C VAL A 26 5.97 -10.42 -2.85
N GLU A 27 7.09 -11.08 -2.58
CA GLU A 27 8.19 -11.29 -3.54
C GLU A 27 7.71 -12.05 -4.80
N GLN A 28 6.71 -12.93 -4.67
CA GLN A 28 6.08 -13.61 -5.80
C GLN A 28 5.01 -12.77 -6.50
N LEU A 29 4.23 -11.99 -5.73
CA LEU A 29 3.18 -11.14 -6.27
C LEU A 29 3.73 -9.91 -7.00
N ALA A 30 4.75 -9.25 -6.46
CA ALA A 30 5.22 -7.95 -6.94
C ALA A 30 5.57 -7.92 -8.45
N PRO A 31 6.26 -8.94 -9.02
CA PRO A 31 6.53 -9.00 -10.46
C PRO A 31 5.27 -9.13 -11.34
N MET A 32 4.14 -9.54 -10.77
CA MET A 32 2.89 -9.72 -11.48
C MET A 32 2.02 -8.45 -11.45
N LEU A 33 2.22 -7.55 -10.48
CA LEU A 33 1.43 -6.32 -10.32
C LEU A 33 1.38 -5.43 -11.56
N PRO A 34 2.46 -5.22 -12.33
CA PRO A 34 2.43 -4.40 -13.54
C PRO A 34 1.49 -4.90 -14.65
N GLN A 35 1.05 -6.16 -14.59
CA GLN A 35 0.10 -6.71 -15.56
C GLN A 35 -1.33 -6.20 -15.33
N PHE A 36 -1.62 -5.62 -14.16
CA PHE A 36 -2.94 -5.11 -13.80
C PHE A 36 -3.11 -3.64 -14.21
N GLU A 37 -3.44 -3.41 -15.47
CA GLU A 37 -3.49 -2.06 -16.07
C GLU A 37 -4.58 -1.14 -15.50
N CYS A 38 -5.63 -1.72 -14.93
CA CYS A 38 -6.79 -0.99 -14.41
C CYS A 38 -6.80 -0.76 -12.90
N VAL A 39 -5.85 -1.36 -12.17
CA VAL A 39 -5.81 -1.28 -10.71
C VAL A 39 -5.42 0.12 -10.28
N THR A 40 -6.25 0.72 -9.43
CA THR A 40 -6.00 2.01 -8.78
C THR A 40 -5.63 1.83 -7.31
N SER A 41 -6.03 0.73 -6.68
CA SER A 41 -5.69 0.45 -5.28
C SER A 41 -5.22 -0.98 -5.00
N VAL A 42 -4.21 -1.11 -4.12
CA VAL A 42 -3.73 -2.41 -3.61
C VAL A 42 -3.74 -2.38 -2.09
N ASP A 43 -4.56 -3.22 -1.46
CA ASP A 43 -4.63 -3.34 -0.01
C ASP A 43 -3.85 -4.56 0.47
N LEU A 44 -2.71 -4.32 1.14
CA LEU A 44 -1.84 -5.33 1.74
C LEU A 44 -1.79 -5.19 3.27
N SER A 45 -2.75 -4.48 3.85
CA SER A 45 -2.78 -4.21 5.29
C SER A 45 -2.97 -5.47 6.12
N HIS A 46 -2.62 -5.41 7.41
CA HIS A 46 -2.82 -6.53 8.35
C HIS A 46 -2.14 -7.84 7.89
N ASN A 47 -0.90 -7.74 7.43
CA ASN A 47 -0.09 -8.91 7.09
C ASN A 47 1.21 -8.90 7.94
N LEU A 48 2.18 -9.71 7.57
CA LEU A 48 3.45 -9.89 8.27
C LEU A 48 4.62 -9.38 7.42
N LEU A 49 4.36 -8.40 6.56
CA LEU A 49 5.33 -7.87 5.60
C LEU A 49 6.43 -7.08 6.32
N GLY A 50 7.68 -7.29 5.91
CA GLY A 50 8.85 -6.58 6.38
C GLY A 50 9.58 -5.85 5.25
N ALA A 51 10.86 -5.54 5.48
CA ALA A 51 11.66 -4.73 4.56
C ALA A 51 11.79 -5.33 3.16
N ARG A 52 11.91 -6.66 3.04
CA ARG A 52 12.05 -7.30 1.72
C ARG A 52 10.79 -7.17 0.88
N ALA A 53 9.61 -7.30 1.50
CA ALA A 53 8.34 -7.04 0.83
C ALA A 53 8.30 -5.61 0.28
N VAL A 54 8.75 -4.63 1.07
CA VAL A 54 8.78 -3.22 0.65
C VAL A 54 9.70 -3.01 -0.55
N SER A 55 10.94 -3.50 -0.50
CA SER A 55 11.86 -3.35 -1.64
C SER A 55 11.34 -4.05 -2.90
N ALA A 56 10.69 -5.21 -2.76
CA ALA A 56 10.05 -5.91 -3.88
C ALA A 56 8.90 -5.08 -4.48
N LEU A 57 8.04 -4.49 -3.66
CA LEU A 57 6.94 -3.62 -4.09
C LEU A 57 7.45 -2.37 -4.79
N VAL A 58 8.37 -1.62 -4.16
CA VAL A 58 8.94 -0.38 -4.71
C VAL A 58 9.57 -0.61 -6.08
N SER A 59 10.15 -1.79 -6.33
CA SER A 59 10.73 -2.16 -7.62
C SER A 59 9.72 -2.33 -8.76
N HIS A 60 8.42 -2.55 -8.46
CA HIS A 60 7.41 -2.90 -9.47
C HIS A 60 6.19 -1.97 -9.48
N LEU A 61 5.84 -1.32 -8.38
CA LEU A 61 4.66 -0.46 -8.28
C LEU A 61 4.74 0.74 -9.24
N GLY A 62 5.93 1.29 -9.52
CA GLY A 62 6.11 2.40 -10.45
C GLY A 62 5.77 2.06 -11.91
N ALA A 63 5.64 0.77 -12.24
CA ALA A 63 5.18 0.33 -13.56
C ALA A 63 3.64 0.20 -13.66
N MET A 64 2.88 0.51 -12.60
CA MET A 64 1.43 0.46 -12.61
C MET A 64 0.84 1.83 -12.97
N PRO A 65 0.31 2.03 -14.20
CA PRO A 65 0.02 3.36 -14.73
C PRO A 65 -1.14 4.09 -14.03
N ARG A 66 -2.03 3.34 -13.36
CA ARG A 66 -3.24 3.87 -12.72
C ARG A 66 -3.23 3.78 -11.20
N LEU A 67 -2.16 3.24 -10.62
CA LEU A 67 -2.07 3.04 -9.19
C LEU A 67 -2.04 4.40 -8.47
N THR A 68 -3.00 4.62 -7.59
CA THR A 68 -3.10 5.82 -6.75
C THR A 68 -3.00 5.51 -5.27
N SER A 69 -3.23 4.26 -4.85
CA SER A 69 -3.21 3.90 -3.45
C SER A 69 -2.61 2.51 -3.21
N VAL A 70 -1.73 2.41 -2.25
CA VAL A 70 -1.31 1.15 -1.64
C VAL A 70 -1.58 1.26 -0.15
N ASN A 71 -2.02 0.20 0.51
CA ASN A 71 -2.16 0.18 1.96
C ASN A 71 -1.23 -0.86 2.57
N LEU A 72 -0.22 -0.41 3.32
CA LEU A 72 0.74 -1.28 4.01
C LEU A 72 0.63 -1.19 5.54
N LEU A 73 -0.41 -0.56 6.08
CA LEU A 73 -0.60 -0.45 7.53
C LEU A 73 -0.73 -1.83 8.18
N ARG A 74 -0.37 -1.92 9.46
CA ARG A 74 -0.50 -3.13 10.28
C ARG A 74 0.34 -4.28 9.72
N ASN A 75 1.56 -3.95 9.33
CA ASN A 75 2.59 -4.90 8.93
C ASN A 75 3.77 -4.85 9.92
N ARG A 76 4.82 -5.63 9.65
CA ARG A 76 6.06 -5.68 10.45
C ARG A 76 7.16 -4.81 9.84
N LEU A 77 6.76 -3.63 9.34
CA LEU A 77 7.69 -2.68 8.73
C LEU A 77 8.60 -2.06 9.77
N ASP A 78 9.83 -1.75 9.37
CA ASP A 78 10.74 -0.94 10.15
C ASP A 78 10.80 0.52 9.64
N ALA A 79 11.50 1.38 10.37
CA ALA A 79 11.63 2.79 10.01
C ALA A 79 12.35 3.00 8.66
N ALA A 80 13.25 2.09 8.27
CA ALA A 80 13.94 2.15 6.98
C ALA A 80 12.96 1.88 5.83
N SER A 81 12.09 0.88 6.00
CA SER A 81 11.02 0.53 5.07
C SER A 81 10.05 1.71 4.86
N VAL A 82 9.67 2.40 5.94
CA VAL A 82 8.84 3.62 5.85
C VAL A 82 9.55 4.72 5.07
N THR A 83 10.83 4.93 5.34
CA THR A 83 11.63 5.94 4.61
C THR A 83 11.72 5.60 3.12
N GLU A 84 11.90 4.33 2.77
CA GLU A 84 11.92 3.85 1.39
C GLU A 84 10.58 4.08 0.68
N LEU A 85 9.46 3.71 1.30
CA LEU A 85 8.12 3.93 0.76
C LEU A 85 7.81 5.40 0.50
N LEU A 86 8.18 6.28 1.45
CA LEU A 86 7.95 7.72 1.31
C LEU A 86 8.78 8.32 0.17
N ARG A 87 10.07 7.93 0.06
CA ARG A 87 10.92 8.37 -1.06
C ARG A 87 10.41 7.88 -2.40
N PHE A 88 9.97 6.63 -2.47
CA PHE A 88 9.35 6.07 -3.66
C PHE A 88 8.11 6.89 -4.05
N LYS A 89 7.21 7.13 -3.09
CA LYS A 89 6.01 7.95 -3.30
C LYS A 89 6.32 9.37 -3.79
N GLU A 90 7.36 10.02 -3.26
CA GLU A 90 7.81 11.35 -3.72
C GLU A 90 8.24 11.36 -5.20
N GLY A 91 8.73 10.23 -5.72
CA GLY A 91 9.09 10.06 -7.14
C GLY A 91 7.91 9.69 -8.04
N GLU A 92 6.84 9.11 -7.49
CA GLU A 92 5.68 8.61 -8.23
C GLU A 92 4.55 9.63 -8.32
N ARG A 93 4.34 10.20 -9.51
CA ARG A 93 3.35 11.27 -9.73
C ARG A 93 1.90 10.85 -9.50
N ASN A 94 1.60 9.57 -9.70
CA ASN A 94 0.23 9.06 -9.61
C ASN A 94 -0.10 8.51 -8.21
N LEU A 95 0.91 8.17 -7.40
CA LEU A 95 0.72 7.51 -6.11
C LEU A 95 0.33 8.53 -5.03
N VAL A 96 -0.95 8.54 -4.67
CA VAL A 96 -1.54 9.45 -3.70
C VAL A 96 -1.30 8.98 -2.27
N SER A 97 -1.37 7.67 -2.00
CA SER A 97 -1.25 7.12 -0.64
C SER A 97 -0.51 5.77 -0.59
N VAL A 98 0.25 5.55 0.49
CA VAL A 98 0.82 4.26 0.89
C VAL A 98 0.23 3.72 2.21
N CYS A 99 -0.74 4.43 2.80
CA CYS A 99 -1.51 4.02 3.96
C CYS A 99 -3.00 3.75 3.66
N GLY A 100 -3.40 3.77 2.39
CA GLY A 100 -4.78 3.49 1.98
C GLY A 100 -5.77 4.63 2.19
N ILE A 101 -5.31 5.83 2.52
CA ILE A 101 -6.16 6.99 2.82
C ILE A 101 -6.24 7.91 1.60
N SER A 102 -7.45 8.25 1.19
CA SER A 102 -7.72 9.23 0.14
C SER A 102 -7.89 10.63 0.72
N PRO A 103 -7.52 11.71 -0.01
CA PRO A 103 -7.86 13.09 0.37
C PRO A 103 -9.37 13.35 0.55
N GLN A 104 -10.22 12.46 0.04
CA GLN A 104 -11.68 12.56 0.18
C GLN A 104 -12.21 11.85 1.45
N ASP A 105 -11.37 11.06 2.13
CA ASP A 105 -11.79 10.34 3.32
C ASP A 105 -11.99 11.33 4.48
N THR A 106 -13.21 11.36 5.00
CA THR A 106 -13.58 12.20 6.16
C THR A 106 -13.39 11.48 7.50
N GLN A 107 -13.09 10.18 7.44
CA GLN A 107 -12.85 9.33 8.60
C GLN A 107 -11.78 8.30 8.26
N ILE A 108 -10.83 8.10 9.18
CA ILE A 108 -9.86 7.02 9.10
C ILE A 108 -10.32 5.91 10.05
N ARG A 109 -10.50 4.69 9.53
CA ARG A 109 -10.88 3.52 10.32
C ARG A 109 -9.66 2.62 10.52
N PHE A 110 -9.25 2.47 11.77
CA PHE A 110 -8.09 1.65 12.17
C PHE A 110 -8.47 0.28 12.74
N ASN A 111 -9.77 0.02 12.78
CA ASN A 111 -10.39 -1.11 13.44
C ASN A 111 -10.88 -2.09 12.37
N ARG A 112 -10.12 -3.17 12.17
CA ARG A 112 -10.68 -4.43 11.69
C ARG A 112 -11.46 -5.05 12.86
N LEU A 113 -12.64 -5.59 12.60
CA LEU A 113 -13.49 -6.28 13.60
C LEU A 113 -12.82 -7.52 14.24
N GLU A 114 -11.67 -7.94 13.70
CA GLU A 114 -10.92 -9.16 14.07
C GLU A 114 -9.51 -8.87 14.60
N ASP A 115 -9.09 -7.60 14.67
CA ASP A 115 -7.87 -7.24 15.40
C ASP A 115 -8.17 -7.47 16.89
N ASP A 116 -7.28 -8.18 17.58
CA ASP A 116 -7.31 -8.49 19.02
C ASP A 116 -7.29 -7.25 19.95
N GLY A 117 -7.58 -6.06 19.42
CA GLY A 117 -7.45 -4.79 20.10
C GLY A 117 -6.02 -4.27 20.12
N ALA A 118 -5.07 -4.88 19.38
CA ALA A 118 -3.71 -4.38 19.32
C ALA A 118 -3.69 -2.91 18.84
N PRO A 119 -2.92 -2.03 19.51
CA PRO A 119 -2.72 -0.67 19.04
C PRO A 119 -1.94 -0.67 17.72
N LEU A 120 -2.10 0.40 16.93
CA LEU A 120 -1.24 0.66 15.76
C LEU A 120 0.23 0.57 16.18
N HIS A 121 1.07 -0.04 15.32
CA HIS A 121 2.50 -0.02 15.57
C HIS A 121 3.03 1.42 15.44
N ALA A 122 4.10 1.73 16.18
CA ALA A 122 4.71 3.06 16.11
C ALA A 122 5.07 3.47 14.67
N VAL A 123 5.48 2.50 13.86
CA VAL A 123 5.85 2.67 12.44
C VAL A 123 4.62 3.01 11.58
N ASP A 124 3.46 2.40 11.85
CA ASP A 124 2.20 2.75 11.19
C ASP A 124 1.84 4.22 11.49
N ALA A 125 1.96 4.63 12.76
CA ALA A 125 1.69 6.01 13.18
C ALA A 125 2.64 7.02 12.52
N MET A 126 3.92 6.68 12.34
CA MET A 126 4.89 7.51 11.63
C MET A 126 4.49 7.72 10.16
N LEU A 127 4.11 6.64 9.47
CA LEU A 127 3.68 6.70 8.07
C LEU A 127 2.42 7.57 7.92
N LEU A 128 1.43 7.34 8.77
CA LEU A 128 0.18 8.10 8.82
C LEU A 128 0.41 9.59 9.07
N ALA A 129 1.23 9.92 10.08
CA ALA A 129 1.52 11.30 10.43
C ALA A 129 2.13 12.06 9.24
N LYS A 130 3.07 11.42 8.53
CA LYS A 130 3.71 12.01 7.35
C LYS A 130 2.71 12.24 6.22
N GLU A 131 1.91 11.24 5.87
CA GLU A 131 0.93 11.36 4.79
C GLU A 131 -0.17 12.39 5.09
N LEU A 132 -0.67 12.46 6.32
CA LEU A 132 -1.68 13.45 6.71
C LEU A 132 -1.14 14.88 6.61
N ILE A 133 0.11 15.10 7.01
CA ILE A 133 0.76 16.41 6.84
C ILE A 133 0.84 16.75 5.35
N ASP A 134 1.30 15.83 4.52
CA ASP A 134 1.46 16.07 3.08
C ASP A 134 0.11 16.35 2.40
N MET A 135 -0.97 15.65 2.76
CA MET A 135 -2.31 15.91 2.24
C MET A 135 -2.90 17.26 2.71
N SER A 136 -2.64 17.65 3.97
CA SER A 136 -3.13 18.94 4.49
C SER A 136 -2.49 20.15 3.81
N ASN A 137 -1.24 20.02 3.34
CA ASN A 137 -0.54 21.09 2.61
C ASN A 137 -1.07 21.30 1.19
N VAL A 138 -1.73 20.30 0.58
CA VAL A 138 -2.34 20.43 -0.77
C VAL A 138 -3.64 21.22 -0.72
N ALA A 139 -4.35 21.25 0.43
CA ALA A 139 -5.60 21.98 0.59
C ALA A 139 -5.44 23.49 0.85
N LEU A 140 -4.20 23.99 0.98
CA LEU A 140 -3.87 25.39 1.29
C LEU A 140 -3.31 26.19 0.10
N LEU A 141 -3.31 25.61 -1.11
CA LEU A 141 -2.97 26.27 -2.39
C LEU A 141 -4.21 26.33 -3.30
#